data_AF-A0A8B6GMT4-F1
#
_entry.id   AF-A0A8B6GMT4-F1
#
_cell.length_a   1.000
_cell.length_b   1.000
_cell.length_c   1.000
_cell.angle_alpha   90.00
_cell.angle_beta   90.00
_cell.angle_gamma   90.00
#
_symmetry.space_group_name_H-M   'P 1'
#
loop_
_entity.id
_entity.type
_entity.pdbx_description
1 polymer ?
#
loop_
_entity_poly.entity_id
_entity_poly.type
_entity_poly.pdbx_seq_one_letter_code
_entity_poly.pdbx_strand_id
1 'polypeptide(L)'
;MDAELQEQIRIQVSNILTVNQNDMMNQMRSIISSEMGKMHVQQQQLAETQVSKIEATLTDGPKFKKRGNEEQFKQNVKVLSKMKEADSMLDGNNPTPDTVCKAKEKLAEGISLMNYRQKLIRIADSSELGWRVVHEYETNPLADDSEDERKLYKAENRAERKVKADKTKKARRVHPYVQPAEQAVTSMTRKPGRCFNCGVKGHWKQECPEKQQRKNDKISNINTLYRNNIEVHVDNLRTKVDTIKSPVNSLRKHITNGKSFKQVITF
;
A
#
# COMPACT_ATOMS: atom_id res chain seq x y z
N MET A 1 22.14 -64.33 -36.54
CA MET A 1 22.74 -63.12 -35.94
C MET A 1 22.90 -63.43 -34.47
N ASP A 2 24.12 -63.34 -33.95
CA ASP A 2 24.49 -63.81 -32.62
C ASP A 2 23.77 -62.99 -31.53
N ALA A 3 23.16 -63.66 -30.55
CA ALA A 3 22.41 -63.02 -29.47
C ALA A 3 23.33 -62.13 -28.61
N GLU A 4 24.61 -62.50 -28.52
CA GLU A 4 25.63 -61.73 -27.81
C GLU A 4 25.92 -60.39 -28.50
N LEU A 5 25.99 -60.39 -29.84
CA LEU A 5 26.17 -59.17 -30.62
C LEU A 5 24.97 -58.21 -30.50
N GLN A 6 23.75 -58.75 -30.45
CA GLN A 6 22.56 -57.91 -30.24
C GLN A 6 22.54 -57.27 -28.85
N GLU A 7 22.95 -58.00 -27.82
CA GLU A 7 23.00 -57.46 -26.46
C GLU A 7 24.12 -56.41 -26.32
N GLN A 8 25.28 -56.61 -26.96
CA GLN A 8 26.33 -55.58 -26.97
C GLN A 8 25.88 -54.29 -27.68
N ILE A 9 25.21 -54.40 -28.83
CA ILE A 9 24.66 -53.23 -29.53
C ILE A 9 23.62 -52.52 -28.65
N ARG A 10 22.75 -53.27 -27.97
CA ARG A 10 21.76 -52.71 -27.05
C ARG A 10 22.41 -51.93 -25.91
N ILE A 11 23.45 -52.49 -25.28
CA ILE A 11 24.19 -51.85 -24.20
C ILE A 11 24.89 -50.58 -24.70
N GLN A 12 25.53 -50.64 -25.87
CA GLN A 12 26.18 -49.47 -26.48
C GLN A 12 25.18 -48.35 -26.77
N VAL A 13 24.04 -48.67 -27.39
CA VAL A 13 22.98 -47.70 -27.67
C VAL A 13 22.44 -47.09 -26.38
N SER A 14 22.21 -47.91 -25.34
CA SER A 14 21.75 -47.43 -24.03
C SER A 14 22.76 -46.49 -23.37
N ASN A 15 24.05 -46.82 -23.43
CA ASN A 15 25.12 -45.98 -22.88
C ASN A 15 25.20 -44.64 -23.62
N ILE A 16 25.15 -44.66 -24.95
CA ILE A 16 25.17 -43.43 -25.78
C ILE A 16 23.95 -42.55 -25.46
N LEU A 17 22.76 -43.13 -25.35
CA LEU A 17 21.54 -42.40 -24.99
C LEU A 17 21.67 -41.75 -23.61
N THR A 18 22.22 -42.47 -22.63
CA THR A 18 22.41 -41.97 -21.27
C THR A 18 23.43 -40.84 -21.24
N VAL A 19 24.54 -40.96 -21.98
CA VAL A 19 25.55 -39.89 -22.10
C VAL A 19 24.95 -38.65 -22.76
N ASN A 20 24.20 -38.80 -23.85
CA ASN A 20 23.56 -37.69 -24.54
C ASN A 20 22.51 -36.98 -23.68
N GLN A 21 21.71 -37.74 -22.91
CA GLN A 21 20.74 -37.18 -21.97
C GLN A 21 21.44 -36.40 -20.85
N ASN A 22 22.51 -36.96 -20.28
CA ASN A 22 23.28 -36.27 -19.25
C ASN A 22 23.93 -34.99 -19.77
N ASP A 23 24.47 -35.00 -20.99
CA ASP A 23 25.05 -33.82 -21.62
C ASP A 23 23.99 -32.72 -21.83
N MET A 24 22.82 -33.08 -22.37
CA MET A 24 21.71 -32.15 -22.55
C MET A 24 21.23 -31.55 -21.21
N MET A 25 21.12 -32.36 -20.16
CA MET A 25 20.74 -31.88 -18.82
C MET A 25 21.79 -30.94 -18.21
N ASN A 26 23.07 -31.18 -18.47
CA ASN A 26 24.15 -30.29 -18.04
C ASN A 26 24.15 -28.97 -18.79
N GLN A 27 23.90 -28.99 -20.11
CA GLN A 27 23.73 -27.77 -20.90
C GLN A 27 22.52 -26.95 -20.41
N MET A 28 21.39 -27.62 -20.16
CA MET A 28 20.20 -26.97 -19.62
C MET A 28 20.45 -26.35 -18.24
N ARG A 29 21.14 -27.07 -17.34
CA ARG A 29 21.55 -26.54 -16.03
C ARG A 29 22.44 -25.31 -16.19
N SER A 30 23.41 -25.33 -17.10
CA SER A 30 24.32 -24.21 -17.37
C SER A 30 23.55 -22.96 -17.83
N ILE A 31 22.63 -23.12 -18.79
CA ILE A 31 21.79 -22.02 -19.30
C ILE A 31 20.94 -21.44 -18.17
N ILE A 32 20.26 -22.28 -17.39
CA ILE A 32 19.42 -21.83 -16.27
C ILE A 32 20.26 -21.09 -15.24
N SER A 33 21.44 -21.61 -14.85
CA SER A 33 22.31 -20.95 -13.88
C SER A 33 22.84 -19.61 -14.40
N SER A 34 23.22 -19.53 -15.68
CA SER A 34 23.66 -18.30 -16.32
C SER A 34 22.55 -17.25 -16.36
N GLU A 35 21.37 -17.61 -16.87
CA GLU A 35 20.24 -16.69 -16.99
C GLU A 35 19.66 -16.29 -15.63
N MET A 36 19.59 -17.20 -14.66
CA MET A 36 19.23 -16.85 -13.28
C MET A 36 20.26 -15.92 -12.64
N GLY A 37 21.55 -16.11 -12.93
CA GLY A 37 22.62 -15.20 -12.49
C GLY A 37 22.43 -13.79 -13.04
N LYS A 38 22.18 -13.66 -14.36
CA LYS A 38 21.89 -12.37 -15.00
C LYS A 38 20.63 -11.71 -14.44
N MET A 39 19.56 -12.49 -14.26
CA MET A 39 18.31 -12.02 -13.68
C MET A 39 18.50 -11.53 -12.24
N HIS A 40 19.30 -12.24 -11.44
CA HIS A 40 19.59 -11.85 -10.06
C HIS A 40 20.36 -10.52 -10.01
N VAL A 41 21.40 -10.38 -10.83
CA VAL A 41 22.18 -9.13 -10.94
C VAL A 41 21.28 -7.98 -11.40
N GLN A 42 20.43 -8.20 -12.41
CA GLN A 42 19.49 -7.18 -12.88
C GLN A 42 18.46 -6.82 -11.81
N GLN A 43 17.90 -7.80 -11.10
CA GLN A 43 16.94 -7.59 -10.03
C GLN A 43 17.55 -6.84 -8.85
N GLN A 44 18.81 -7.13 -8.52
CA GLN A 44 19.58 -6.45 -7.48
C GLN A 44 19.85 -4.99 -7.89
N GLN A 45 20.32 -4.74 -9.10
CA GLN A 45 20.52 -3.38 -9.62
C GLN A 45 19.22 -2.56 -9.65
N LEU A 46 18.10 -3.19 -10.01
CA LEU A 46 16.78 -2.56 -9.96
C LEU A 46 16.37 -2.23 -8.53
N ALA A 47 16.62 -3.13 -7.57
CA ALA A 47 16.33 -2.89 -6.15
C ALA A 47 17.19 -1.76 -5.59
N GLU A 48 18.50 -1.76 -5.84
CA GLU A 48 19.44 -0.71 -5.43
C GLU A 48 19.05 0.65 -6.02
N THR A 49 18.66 0.69 -7.30
CA THR A 49 18.19 1.92 -7.95
C THR A 49 16.90 2.44 -7.33
N GLN A 50 15.96 1.55 -6.97
CA GLN A 50 14.70 1.94 -6.32
C GLN A 50 14.95 2.44 -4.90
N VAL A 51 15.80 1.75 -4.13
CA VAL A 51 16.19 2.17 -2.77
C VAL A 51 16.88 3.54 -2.83
N SER A 52 17.81 3.75 -3.75
CA SER A 52 18.48 5.04 -3.92
C SER A 52 17.50 6.16 -4.32
N LYS A 53 16.51 5.89 -5.17
CA LYS A 53 15.44 6.86 -5.51
C LYS A 53 14.55 7.17 -4.29
N ILE A 54 14.23 6.17 -3.48
CA ILE A 54 13.47 6.33 -2.24
C ILE A 54 14.28 7.16 -1.24
N GLU A 55 15.55 6.83 -1.02
CA GLU A 55 16.46 7.59 -0.16
C GLU A 55 16.66 9.03 -0.64
N ALA A 56 16.82 9.27 -1.94
CA ALA A 56 16.88 10.61 -2.51
C ALA A 56 15.56 11.40 -2.30
N THR A 57 14.44 10.70 -2.13
CA THR A 57 13.13 11.31 -1.84
C THR A 57 12.89 11.50 -0.33
N LEU A 58 13.52 10.68 0.52
CA LEU A 58 13.37 10.67 1.99
C LEU A 58 14.48 11.42 2.74
N THR A 59 15.63 11.69 2.10
CA THR A 59 16.71 12.51 2.66
C THR A 59 16.23 13.96 2.82
N ASP A 60 16.65 14.60 3.91
CA ASP A 60 16.23 15.93 4.38
C ASP A 60 16.58 17.03 3.36
N GLY A 61 15.79 17.10 2.30
CA GLY A 61 15.95 18.06 1.23
C GLY A 61 15.70 19.49 1.71
N PRO A 62 16.01 20.50 0.88
CA PRO A 62 15.81 21.90 1.25
C PRO A 62 14.37 22.13 1.71
N LYS A 63 14.18 22.67 2.92
CA LYS A 63 12.85 23.02 3.44
C LYS A 63 12.39 24.33 2.79
N PHE A 64 11.38 24.23 1.92
CA PHE A 64 10.85 25.38 1.21
C PHE A 64 9.74 26.07 2.02
N LYS A 65 9.80 27.40 2.12
CA LYS A 65 8.75 28.21 2.78
C LYS A 65 7.43 28.21 1.99
N LYS A 66 7.51 28.13 0.66
CA LYS A 66 6.35 28.18 -0.25
C LYS A 66 6.23 26.84 -0.97
N ARG A 67 5.05 26.23 -0.91
CA ARG A 67 4.73 24.98 -1.62
C ARG A 67 5.00 25.06 -3.14
N GLY A 68 4.69 26.18 -3.78
CA GLY A 68 4.96 26.35 -5.22
C GLY A 68 6.47 26.32 -5.56
N ASN A 69 7.32 26.82 -4.66
CA ASN A 69 8.78 26.75 -4.86
C ASN A 69 9.28 25.32 -4.71
N GLU A 70 8.74 24.56 -3.76
CA GLU A 70 9.04 23.14 -3.58
C GLU A 70 8.66 22.33 -4.82
N GLU A 71 7.45 22.54 -5.34
CA GLU A 71 6.97 21.85 -6.55
C GLU A 71 7.84 22.22 -7.77
N GLN A 72 8.22 23.50 -7.93
CA GLN A 72 9.12 23.91 -9.01
C GLN A 72 10.52 23.29 -8.86
N PHE A 73 11.07 23.27 -7.65
CA PHE A 73 12.37 22.65 -7.39
C PHE A 73 12.35 21.16 -7.74
N LYS A 74 11.32 20.42 -7.28
CA LYS A 74 11.16 18.99 -7.62
C LYS A 74 11.08 18.75 -9.12
N GLN A 75 10.38 19.61 -9.86
CA GLN A 75 10.32 19.51 -11.32
C GLN A 75 11.67 19.81 -11.98
N ASN A 76 12.38 20.86 -11.53
CA ASN A 76 13.71 21.20 -12.03
C ASN A 76 14.71 20.06 -11.79
N VAL A 77 14.66 19.42 -10.62
CA VAL A 77 15.52 18.26 -10.30
C VAL A 77 15.24 17.09 -11.26
N LYS A 78 13.97 16.81 -11.58
CA LYS A 78 13.62 15.75 -12.55
C LYS A 78 14.16 16.05 -13.94
N VAL A 79 14.01 17.27 -14.43
CA VAL A 79 14.54 17.68 -15.74
C VAL A 79 16.06 17.58 -15.76
N LEU A 80 16.72 18.06 -14.70
CA LEU A 80 18.17 17.99 -14.57
C LEU A 80 18.67 16.54 -14.55
N SER A 81 17.96 15.62 -13.89
CA SER A 81 18.27 14.17 -13.94
C SER A 81 18.31 13.67 -15.37
N LYS A 82 17.32 14.02 -16.18
CA LYS A 82 17.24 13.60 -17.59
C LYS A 82 18.36 14.17 -18.45
N MET A 83 18.74 15.41 -18.21
CA MET A 83 19.88 16.03 -18.89
C MET A 83 21.20 15.35 -18.49
N LYS A 84 21.41 15.06 -17.20
CA LYS A 84 22.61 14.35 -16.72
C LYS A 84 22.69 12.91 -17.21
N GLU A 85 21.56 12.20 -17.27
CA GLU A 85 21.48 10.87 -17.88
C GLU A 85 21.90 10.92 -19.35
N ALA A 86 21.46 11.94 -20.11
CA ALA A 86 21.87 12.12 -21.50
C ALA A 86 23.36 12.46 -21.64
N ASP A 87 23.88 13.33 -20.78
CA ASP A 87 25.29 13.77 -20.76
C ASP A 87 26.24 12.59 -20.48
N SER A 88 25.93 11.79 -19.44
CA SER A 88 26.71 10.60 -19.09
C SER A 88 26.73 9.54 -20.18
N MET A 89 25.70 9.46 -21.03
CA MET A 89 25.69 8.56 -22.19
C MET A 89 26.61 9.03 -23.32
N LEU A 90 27.00 10.31 -23.33
CA LEU A 90 27.84 10.94 -24.34
C LEU A 90 29.30 11.13 -23.89
N ASP A 91 29.61 10.97 -22.59
CA ASP A 91 30.95 11.15 -22.00
C ASP A 91 32.02 10.12 -22.46
N GLY A 92 31.67 9.13 -23.28
CA GLY A 92 32.63 8.15 -23.81
C GLY A 92 33.49 8.68 -24.96
N ASN A 93 34.75 8.26 -25.05
CA ASN A 93 35.73 8.65 -26.09
C ASN A 93 35.28 8.36 -27.56
N ASN A 94 34.17 7.66 -27.76
CA ASN A 94 33.52 7.52 -29.06
C ASN A 94 32.04 7.09 -28.86
N PRO A 95 31.07 8.02 -28.91
CA PRO A 95 29.66 7.68 -28.79
C PRO A 95 29.22 6.79 -29.97
N THR A 96 28.71 5.60 -29.68
CA THR A 96 28.10 4.74 -30.72
C THR A 96 26.74 5.33 -31.13
N PRO A 97 26.24 5.02 -32.35
CA PRO A 97 24.91 5.48 -32.78
C PRO A 97 23.79 5.11 -31.78
N ASP A 98 23.90 3.95 -31.11
CA ASP A 98 22.98 3.50 -30.08
C ASP A 98 23.03 4.40 -28.81
N THR A 99 24.22 4.74 -28.32
CA THR A 99 24.36 5.66 -27.18
C THR A 99 23.82 7.05 -27.48
N VAL A 100 24.02 7.55 -28.71
CA VAL A 100 23.45 8.82 -29.16
C VAL A 100 21.93 8.76 -29.24
N CYS A 101 21.35 7.62 -29.67
CA CYS A 101 19.91 7.42 -29.69
C CYS A 101 19.32 7.49 -28.28
N LYS A 102 19.92 6.75 -27.32
CA LYS A 102 19.51 6.76 -25.91
C LYS A 102 19.63 8.14 -25.27
N ALA A 103 20.70 8.88 -25.57
CA ALA A 103 20.87 10.26 -25.09
C ALA A 103 19.75 11.18 -25.64
N LYS A 104 19.42 11.07 -26.93
CA LYS A 104 18.32 11.81 -27.55
C LYS A 104 16.96 11.49 -26.92
N GLU A 105 16.70 10.22 -26.61
CA GLU A 105 15.49 9.79 -25.90
C GLU A 105 15.39 10.45 -24.52
N LYS A 106 16.49 10.50 -23.75
CA LYS A 106 16.51 11.18 -22.45
C LYS A 106 16.30 12.68 -22.55
N LEU A 107 16.85 13.34 -23.57
CA LEU A 107 16.55 14.73 -23.85
C LEU A 107 15.07 14.94 -24.22
N ALA A 108 14.48 14.05 -25.02
CA ALA A 108 13.06 14.10 -25.38
C ALA A 108 12.15 13.91 -24.14
N GLU A 109 12.51 13.02 -23.21
CA GLU A 109 11.86 12.89 -21.90
C GLU A 109 11.93 14.22 -21.13
N GLY A 110 13.11 14.85 -21.06
CA GLY A 110 13.32 16.15 -20.40
C GLY A 110 12.48 17.28 -21.01
N ILE A 111 12.41 17.35 -22.34
CA ILE A 111 11.58 18.31 -23.08
C ILE A 111 10.10 18.09 -22.77
N SER A 112 9.65 16.84 -22.74
CA SER A 112 8.26 16.49 -22.43
C SER A 112 7.86 16.92 -21.01
N LEU A 113 8.75 16.73 -20.03
CA LEU A 113 8.55 17.22 -18.66
C LEU A 113 8.43 18.75 -18.62
N MET A 114 9.26 19.47 -19.39
CA MET A 114 9.21 20.93 -19.48
C MET A 114 7.90 21.41 -20.11
N ASN A 115 7.48 20.82 -21.23
CA ASN A 115 6.23 21.16 -21.91
C ASN A 115 5.02 20.91 -21.01
N TYR A 116 5.00 19.75 -20.33
CA TYR A 116 3.96 19.44 -19.37
C TYR A 116 3.92 20.48 -18.24
N ARG A 117 5.08 20.88 -17.71
CA ARG A 117 5.16 21.91 -16.68
C ARG A 117 4.65 23.28 -17.17
N GLN A 118 5.02 23.69 -18.38
CA GLN A 118 4.53 24.92 -19.00
C GLN A 118 3.00 24.91 -19.13
N LYS A 119 2.42 23.76 -19.53
CA LYS A 119 0.96 23.58 -19.56
C LYS A 119 0.32 23.77 -18.18
N LEU A 120 0.91 23.20 -17.12
CA LEU A 120 0.40 23.40 -15.76
C LEU A 120 0.48 24.85 -15.29
N ILE A 121 1.54 25.58 -15.67
CA ILE A 121 1.67 27.01 -15.37
C ILE A 121 0.53 27.79 -16.04
N ARG A 122 0.24 27.50 -17.32
CA ARG A 122 -0.87 28.13 -18.04
C ARG A 122 -2.22 27.84 -17.37
N ILE A 123 -2.46 26.61 -16.90
CA ILE A 123 -3.66 26.24 -16.14
C ILE A 123 -3.75 27.02 -14.82
N ALA A 124 -2.63 27.16 -14.11
CA ALA A 124 -2.59 27.90 -12.85
C ALA A 124 -2.82 29.40 -13.05
N ASP A 125 -2.38 29.96 -14.18
CA ASP A 125 -2.56 31.38 -14.51
C ASP A 125 -3.98 31.67 -15.01
N SER A 126 -4.58 30.76 -15.77
CA SER A 126 -5.94 30.93 -16.31
C SER A 126 -7.05 30.71 -15.29
N SER A 127 -6.80 29.94 -14.24
CA SER A 127 -7.83 29.56 -13.26
C SER A 127 -7.78 30.41 -11.99
N GLU A 128 -8.94 30.88 -11.52
CA GLU A 128 -9.03 31.71 -10.30
C GLU A 128 -8.50 31.02 -9.03
N LEU A 129 -8.56 29.69 -9.01
CA LEU A 129 -8.09 28.88 -7.87
C LEU A 129 -6.61 28.47 -8.01
N GLY A 130 -5.98 28.80 -9.14
CA GLY A 130 -4.57 28.63 -9.47
C GLY A 130 -4.03 27.22 -9.25
N TRP A 131 -2.92 27.12 -8.51
CA TRP A 131 -2.25 25.85 -8.21
C TRP A 131 -3.13 24.78 -7.53
N ARG A 132 -4.25 25.16 -6.91
CA ARG A 132 -5.21 24.17 -6.39
C ARG A 132 -5.85 23.35 -7.50
N VAL A 133 -6.12 23.97 -8.66
CA VAL A 133 -6.70 23.30 -9.83
C VAL A 133 -5.69 22.39 -10.47
N VAL A 134 -4.44 22.86 -10.63
CA VAL A 134 -3.34 22.02 -11.09
C VAL A 134 -3.20 20.75 -10.25
N HIS A 135 -3.27 20.87 -8.92
CA HIS A 135 -3.21 19.71 -8.05
C HIS A 135 -4.34 18.71 -8.31
N GLU A 136 -5.59 19.17 -8.50
CA GLU A 136 -6.73 18.30 -8.86
C GLU A 136 -6.64 17.73 -10.28
N TYR A 137 -5.96 18.43 -11.17
CA TYR A 137 -5.72 18.02 -12.56
C TYR A 137 -4.68 16.90 -12.61
N GLU A 138 -3.60 16.99 -11.83
CA GLU A 138 -2.54 15.98 -11.78
C GLU A 138 -2.97 14.71 -11.02
N THR A 139 -3.72 14.85 -9.93
CA THR A 139 -4.07 13.73 -9.04
C THR A 139 -5.14 12.79 -9.57
N ASN A 140 -5.87 13.18 -10.62
CA ASN A 140 -6.99 12.41 -11.14
C ASN A 140 -6.76 12.09 -12.62
N PRO A 141 -6.12 10.94 -12.94
CA PRO A 141 -6.09 10.41 -14.30
C PRO A 141 -7.50 9.94 -14.64
N LEU A 142 -8.23 10.74 -15.41
CA LEU A 142 -9.39 10.25 -16.11
C LEU A 142 -8.88 9.58 -17.39
N ALA A 143 -9.53 8.49 -17.78
CA ALA A 143 -9.16 7.70 -18.93
C ALA A 143 -9.91 8.20 -20.17
N ASP A 144 -9.15 8.25 -21.26
CA ASP A 144 -9.51 8.49 -22.66
C ASP A 144 -9.41 9.94 -23.15
N ASP A 145 -8.65 10.10 -24.23
CA ASP A 145 -8.00 11.28 -24.81
C ASP A 145 -8.90 12.37 -25.42
N SER A 146 -10.23 12.28 -25.28
CA SER A 146 -11.17 13.35 -25.68
C SER A 146 -11.23 14.54 -24.70
N GLU A 147 -10.14 14.80 -23.96
CA GLU A 147 -10.27 14.91 -22.50
C GLU A 147 -9.84 16.20 -21.81
N ASP A 148 -8.96 17.01 -22.39
CA ASP A 148 -8.18 17.96 -21.59
C ASP A 148 -9.02 19.08 -20.97
N GLU A 149 -9.93 19.67 -21.75
CA GLU A 149 -10.84 20.72 -21.28
C GLU A 149 -11.84 20.17 -20.26
N ARG A 150 -12.35 18.96 -20.49
CA ARG A 150 -13.25 18.27 -19.56
C ARG A 150 -12.55 17.92 -18.25
N LYS A 151 -11.28 17.52 -18.32
CA LYS A 151 -10.43 17.23 -17.16
C LYS A 151 -10.15 18.50 -16.37
N LEU A 152 -9.87 19.62 -17.05
CA LEU A 152 -9.70 20.93 -16.42
C LEU A 152 -10.98 21.39 -15.71
N TYR A 153 -12.13 21.38 -16.40
CA TYR A 153 -13.42 21.75 -15.80
C TYR A 153 -13.76 20.93 -14.55
N LYS A 154 -13.47 19.62 -14.57
CA LYS A 154 -13.66 18.75 -13.40
C LYS A 154 -12.67 19.10 -12.28
N ALA A 155 -11.42 19.39 -12.61
CA ALA A 155 -10.40 19.81 -11.65
C ALA A 155 -10.79 21.13 -10.96
N GLU A 156 -11.30 22.11 -11.71
CA GLU A 156 -11.82 23.38 -11.18
C GLU A 156 -12.98 23.17 -10.21
N ASN A 157 -13.98 22.40 -10.62
CA ASN A 157 -15.12 22.07 -9.77
C ASN A 157 -14.70 21.35 -8.47
N ARG A 158 -13.73 20.43 -8.55
CA ARG A 158 -13.18 19.75 -7.36
C ARG A 158 -12.45 20.72 -6.44
N ALA A 159 -11.61 21.59 -7.00
CA ALA A 159 -10.89 22.60 -6.23
C ALA A 159 -11.87 23.57 -5.54
N GLU A 160 -12.90 24.04 -6.25
CA GLU A 160 -13.94 24.90 -5.69
C GLU A 160 -14.66 24.25 -4.51
N ARG A 161 -15.08 22.99 -4.65
CA ARG A 161 -15.77 22.24 -3.59
C ARG A 161 -14.90 22.12 -2.35
N LYS A 162 -13.59 21.87 -2.50
CA LYS A 162 -12.65 21.81 -1.36
C LYS A 162 -12.56 23.17 -0.66
N VAL A 163 -12.44 24.26 -1.42
CA VAL A 163 -12.40 25.62 -0.86
C VAL A 163 -13.68 25.99 -0.13
N LYS A 164 -14.85 25.68 -0.70
CA LYS A 164 -16.16 25.91 -0.08
C LYS A 164 -16.30 25.08 1.21
N ALA A 165 -15.88 23.81 1.20
CA ALA A 165 -15.92 22.95 2.37
C ALA A 165 -15.00 23.46 3.50
N ASP A 166 -13.80 23.94 3.17
CA ASP A 166 -12.85 24.47 4.15
C ASP A 166 -13.35 25.78 4.78
N LYS A 167 -13.99 26.66 3.99
CA LYS A 167 -14.68 27.84 4.53
C LYS A 167 -15.77 27.46 5.54
N THR A 168 -16.63 26.50 5.21
CA THR A 168 -17.68 26.01 6.11
C THR A 168 -17.12 25.40 7.39
N LYS A 169 -16.04 24.62 7.29
CA LYS A 169 -15.35 24.04 8.47
C LYS A 169 -14.75 25.14 9.35
N LYS A 170 -14.14 26.16 8.76
CA LYS A 170 -13.57 27.29 9.51
C LYS A 170 -14.66 28.11 10.21
N ALA A 171 -15.78 28.37 9.53
CA ALA A 171 -16.94 29.04 10.13
C ALA A 171 -17.48 28.28 11.36
N ARG A 172 -17.53 26.93 11.32
CA ARG A 172 -17.92 26.11 12.47
C ARG A 172 -16.94 26.14 13.64
N ARG A 173 -15.65 26.39 13.38
CA ARG A 173 -14.61 26.46 14.43
C ARG A 173 -14.54 27.81 15.13
N VAL A 174 -15.01 28.88 14.48
CA VAL A 174 -14.96 30.25 15.03
C VAL A 174 -16.19 30.58 15.86
N HIS A 175 -17.17 29.68 16.00
CA HIS A 175 -18.24 29.91 16.97
C HIS A 175 -17.62 29.86 18.38
N PRO A 176 -17.46 31.00 19.09
CA PRO A 176 -17.05 30.94 20.47
C PRO A 176 -18.18 30.19 21.17
N TYR A 177 -17.81 29.27 22.05
CA TYR A 177 -18.72 28.78 23.05
C TYR A 177 -19.04 29.98 23.94
N VAL A 178 -20.02 30.79 23.54
CA VAL A 178 -20.69 31.69 24.46
C VAL A 178 -21.45 30.75 25.38
N GLN A 179 -20.83 30.43 26.52
CA GLN A 179 -21.58 29.98 27.68
C GLN A 179 -22.62 31.07 27.95
N PRO A 180 -23.93 30.75 27.95
CA PRO A 180 -24.89 31.66 28.51
C PRO A 180 -24.65 31.68 30.02
N ALA A 181 -23.71 32.51 30.46
CA ALA A 181 -23.63 32.92 31.84
C ALA A 181 -24.86 33.77 32.13
N GLU A 182 -25.76 33.19 32.93
CA GLU A 182 -26.62 33.89 33.89
C GLU A 182 -27.20 35.24 33.42
N GLN A 183 -28.22 35.20 32.56
CA GLN A 183 -29.20 36.28 32.48
C GLN A 183 -30.46 35.80 31.77
N ALA A 184 -31.29 35.05 32.51
CA ALA A 184 -32.73 34.94 32.27
C ALA A 184 -33.44 34.32 33.48
N VAL A 185 -33.31 34.97 34.64
CA VAL A 185 -34.34 34.86 35.67
C VAL A 185 -35.55 35.68 35.21
N THR A 186 -36.43 35.09 34.41
CA THR A 186 -37.89 35.35 34.37
C THR A 186 -38.56 34.49 33.28
N SER A 187 -38.95 33.25 33.62
CA SER A 187 -40.33 32.77 33.39
C SER A 187 -40.45 31.33 33.89
N MET A 188 -40.92 31.21 35.13
CA MET A 188 -41.40 29.97 35.71
C MET A 188 -42.50 29.34 34.83
N THR A 189 -42.37 28.03 34.65
CA THR A 189 -43.45 27.04 34.44
C THR A 189 -44.21 27.05 33.10
N ARG A 190 -43.58 26.56 32.04
CA ARG A 190 -44.30 25.73 31.06
C ARG A 190 -43.62 24.38 30.97
N LYS A 191 -44.26 23.36 31.54
CA LYS A 191 -43.79 21.96 31.44
C LYS A 191 -43.44 21.68 29.97
N PRO A 192 -42.26 21.12 29.66
CA PRO A 192 -41.94 20.74 28.29
C PRO A 192 -43.05 19.83 27.77
N GLY A 193 -43.53 20.11 26.55
CA GLY A 193 -44.61 19.38 25.90
C GLY A 193 -44.30 17.88 25.73
N ARG A 194 -45.10 17.18 24.91
CA ARG A 194 -44.79 15.77 24.59
C ARG A 194 -43.44 15.70 23.87
N CYS A 195 -42.54 14.83 24.34
CA CYS A 195 -41.27 14.57 23.70
C CYS A 195 -41.47 14.10 22.26
N PHE A 196 -40.80 14.73 21.29
CA PHE A 196 -40.88 14.37 19.87
C PHE A 196 -40.20 13.03 19.50
N ASN A 197 -39.72 12.26 20.49
CA ASN A 197 -39.15 10.93 20.27
C ASN A 197 -40.04 9.82 20.83
N CYS A 198 -40.41 9.92 22.12
CA CYS A 198 -41.20 8.89 22.80
C CYS A 198 -42.66 9.32 23.07
N GLY A 199 -43.03 10.57 22.79
CA GLY A 199 -44.37 11.10 23.03
C GLY A 199 -44.71 11.41 24.50
N VAL A 200 -43.82 11.07 25.45
CA VAL A 200 -44.04 11.30 26.89
C VAL A 200 -43.79 12.77 27.25
N LYS A 201 -44.63 13.35 28.10
CA LYS A 201 -44.49 14.74 28.57
C LYS A 201 -43.40 14.84 29.65
N GLY A 202 -42.82 16.02 29.83
CA GLY A 202 -41.88 16.28 30.93
C GLY A 202 -40.40 16.29 30.56
N HIS A 203 -40.04 16.03 29.30
CA HIS A 203 -38.67 16.21 28.79
C HIS A 203 -38.67 16.50 27.27
N TRP A 204 -37.60 17.10 26.75
CA TRP A 204 -37.42 17.32 25.31
C TRP A 204 -36.72 16.13 24.62
N LYS A 205 -36.78 16.06 23.28
CA LYS A 205 -36.11 15.00 22.48
C LYS A 205 -34.61 14.83 22.78
N GLN A 206 -33.93 15.88 23.23
CA GLN A 206 -32.51 15.84 23.60
C GLN A 206 -32.26 15.15 24.95
N GLU A 207 -33.24 15.21 25.86
CA GLU A 207 -33.21 14.65 27.22
C GLU A 207 -34.00 13.34 27.31
N CYS A 208 -34.36 12.76 26.17
CA CYS A 208 -35.20 11.56 26.14
C CYS A 208 -34.45 10.35 26.74
N PRO A 209 -34.94 9.77 27.86
CA PRO A 209 -34.27 8.65 28.52
C PRO A 209 -34.21 7.42 27.62
N GLU A 210 -35.22 7.21 26.77
CA GLU A 210 -35.27 6.11 25.80
C GLU A 210 -34.15 6.21 24.74
N LYS A 211 -33.70 7.43 24.41
CA LYS A 211 -32.56 7.63 23.49
C LYS A 211 -31.24 7.26 24.17
N GLN A 212 -31.13 7.47 25.48
CA GLN A 212 -29.96 7.08 26.25
C GLN A 212 -29.96 5.56 26.47
N GLN A 213 -31.12 4.97 26.77
CA GLN A 213 -31.28 3.53 26.96
C GLN A 213 -30.94 2.75 25.68
N ARG A 214 -31.45 3.16 24.51
CA ARG A 214 -31.08 2.53 23.22
C ARG A 214 -29.58 2.61 22.90
N LYS A 215 -28.87 3.63 23.38
CA LYS A 215 -27.40 3.70 23.23
C LYS A 215 -26.72 2.70 24.16
N ASN A 216 -27.19 2.61 25.40
CA ASN A 216 -26.68 1.65 26.37
C ASN A 216 -26.95 0.20 25.94
N ASP A 217 -28.12 -0.09 25.38
CA ASP A 217 -28.48 -1.42 24.86
C ASP A 217 -27.60 -1.82 23.67
N LYS A 218 -27.27 -0.87 22.78
CA LYS A 218 -26.32 -1.10 21.68
C LYS A 218 -24.93 -1.44 22.19
N ILE A 219 -24.45 -0.71 23.20
CA ILE A 219 -23.14 -0.96 23.82
C ILE A 219 -23.14 -2.32 24.54
N SER A 220 -24.22 -2.65 25.25
CA SER A 220 -24.39 -3.94 25.93
C SER A 220 -24.38 -5.12 24.94
N ASN A 221 -25.09 -5.00 23.81
CA ASN A 221 -25.09 -6.03 22.76
C ASN A 221 -23.71 -6.21 22.11
N ILE A 222 -22.99 -5.12 21.86
CA ILE A 222 -21.63 -5.19 21.33
C ILE A 222 -20.70 -5.90 22.33
N ASN A 223 -20.75 -5.52 23.61
CA ASN A 223 -19.94 -6.17 24.65
C ASN A 223 -20.27 -7.66 24.82
N THR A 224 -21.54 -8.02 24.68
CA THR A 224 -21.99 -9.42 24.73
C THR A 224 -21.45 -10.22 23.54
N LEU A 225 -21.49 -9.66 22.32
CA LEU A 225 -20.91 -10.28 21.14
C LEU A 225 -19.41 -10.51 21.27
N TYR A 226 -18.67 -9.52 21.80
CA TYR A 226 -17.23 -9.68 22.06
C TYR A 226 -16.95 -10.76 23.11
N ARG A 227 -17.71 -10.80 24.21
CA ARG A 227 -17.54 -11.82 25.25
C ARG A 227 -17.80 -13.23 24.69
N ASN A 228 -18.89 -13.43 23.95
CA ASN A 228 -19.23 -14.72 23.35
C ASN A 228 -18.17 -15.17 22.34
N ASN A 229 -17.64 -14.26 21.52
CA ASN A 229 -16.57 -14.57 20.56
C ASN A 229 -15.26 -14.97 21.26
N ILE A 230 -14.92 -14.33 22.38
CA ILE A 230 -13.75 -14.69 23.18
C ILE A 230 -13.95 -16.07 23.81
N GLU A 231 -15.12 -16.36 24.37
CA GLU A 231 -15.44 -17.64 25.00
C GLU A 231 -15.32 -18.81 24.01
N VAL A 232 -15.88 -18.64 22.80
CA VAL A 232 -15.71 -19.61 21.70
C VAL A 232 -14.24 -19.78 21.31
N HIS A 233 -13.44 -18.71 21.31
CA HIS A 233 -12.02 -18.82 20.99
C HIS A 233 -11.23 -19.56 22.08
N VAL A 234 -11.56 -19.32 23.35
CA VAL A 234 -10.95 -19.99 24.50
C VAL A 234 -11.32 -21.48 24.51
N ASP A 235 -12.56 -21.85 24.23
CA ASP A 235 -12.97 -23.25 24.14
C ASP A 235 -12.30 -23.98 22.97
N ASN A 236 -12.14 -23.31 21.82
CA ASN A 236 -11.38 -23.84 20.70
C ASN A 236 -9.89 -24.01 21.01
N LEU A 237 -9.30 -23.12 21.83
CA LEU A 237 -7.92 -23.27 22.29
C LEU A 237 -7.80 -24.40 23.32
N ARG A 238 -8.76 -24.54 24.23
CA ARG A 238 -8.79 -25.60 25.24
C ARG A 238 -8.91 -26.98 24.60
N THR A 239 -9.82 -27.14 23.64
CA THR A 239 -9.98 -28.39 22.86
C THR A 239 -8.72 -28.74 22.05
N LYS A 240 -8.03 -27.75 21.47
CA LYS A 240 -6.73 -27.94 20.81
C LYS A 240 -5.65 -28.38 21.80
N VAL A 241 -5.62 -27.81 23.00
CA VAL A 241 -4.69 -28.23 24.06
C VAL A 241 -4.99 -29.67 24.53
N ASP A 242 -6.26 -30.05 24.66
CA ASP A 242 -6.68 -31.40 25.06
C ASP A 242 -6.40 -32.47 24.00
N THR A 243 -6.39 -32.08 22.71
CA THR A 243 -6.00 -32.98 21.59
C THR A 243 -4.48 -33.08 21.42
N ILE A 244 -3.71 -32.09 21.89
CA ILE A 244 -2.26 -32.20 22.07
C ILE A 244 -1.97 -32.98 23.37
N LYS A 245 -2.35 -34.27 23.40
CA LYS A 245 -1.79 -35.20 24.37
C LYS A 245 -0.32 -35.41 24.03
N SER A 246 0.52 -34.60 24.65
CA SER A 246 1.97 -34.69 24.61
C SER A 246 2.44 -36.14 24.89
N PRO A 247 3.46 -36.66 24.16
CA PRO A 247 4.09 -37.95 24.44
C PRO A 247 4.55 -38.11 25.90
N VAL A 248 4.73 -36.98 26.61
CA VAL A 248 5.14 -36.91 28.02
C VAL A 248 4.08 -37.50 28.96
N ASN A 249 2.78 -37.44 28.64
CA ASN A 249 1.73 -38.00 29.50
C ASN A 249 1.62 -39.54 29.42
N SER A 250 1.97 -40.15 28.28
CA SER A 250 2.14 -41.61 28.20
C SER A 250 3.36 -42.08 28.99
N LEU A 251 4.47 -41.32 28.96
CA LEU A 251 5.65 -41.60 29.79
C LEU A 251 5.37 -41.49 31.28
N ARG A 252 4.54 -40.54 31.70
CA ARG A 252 4.18 -40.34 33.13
C ARG A 252 3.44 -41.54 33.73
N LYS A 253 2.63 -42.27 32.96
CA LYS A 253 1.95 -43.49 33.41
C LYS A 253 2.90 -44.69 33.61
N HIS A 254 4.04 -44.72 32.92
CA HIS A 254 5.03 -45.79 33.07
C HIS A 254 6.03 -45.53 34.21
N ILE A 255 6.24 -44.27 34.58
CA ILE A 255 7.12 -43.89 35.70
C ILE A 255 6.45 -44.15 37.06
N THR A 256 5.14 -43.99 37.19
CA THR A 256 4.42 -44.19 38.47
C THR A 256 4.21 -45.66 38.84
N ASN A 257 4.43 -46.60 37.91
CA ASN A 257 4.25 -48.05 38.16
C ASN A 257 5.57 -48.83 38.27
N GLY A 258 6.68 -48.16 38.54
CA GLY A 258 7.90 -48.80 39.07
C GLY A 258 8.53 -49.89 38.19
N LYS A 259 8.46 -49.78 36.85
CA LYS A 259 9.18 -50.71 35.96
C LYS A 259 10.53 -50.11 35.55
N SER A 260 11.60 -50.84 35.83
CA SER A 260 12.99 -50.46 35.55
C SER A 260 13.28 -50.35 34.04
N PHE A 261 14.10 -49.37 33.67
CA PHE A 261 14.40 -48.92 32.30
C PHE A 261 15.18 -49.93 31.43
N LYS A 262 15.57 -51.09 31.97
CA LYS A 262 16.40 -52.09 31.25
C LYS A 262 15.67 -53.03 30.29
N GLN A 263 14.36 -52.88 30.08
CA GLN A 263 13.58 -53.78 29.20
C GLN A 263 13.08 -53.14 27.89
N VAL A 264 13.46 -51.90 27.56
CA VAL A 264 12.88 -51.19 26.40
C VAL A 264 13.88 -51.00 25.24
N ILE A 265 15.11 -51.51 25.33
CA ILE A 265 16.06 -51.49 24.21
C ILE A 265 16.62 -52.90 23.99
N THR A 266 15.94 -53.65 23.13
CA THR A 266 16.51 -54.75 22.34
C THR A 266 16.07 -54.50 20.90
N PHE A 267 17.04 -54.17 20.04
CA PHE A 267 16.97 -54.46 18.61
C PHE A 267 17.60 -55.85 18.40
#